data_AF-A0A103ENU8-F1
#
_entry.id   AF-A0A103ENU8-F1
#
_cell.length_a   1.000
_cell.length_b   1.000
_cell.length_c   1.000
_cell.angle_alpha   90.00
_cell.angle_beta   90.00
_cell.angle_gamma   90.00
#
_symmetry.space_group_name_H-M   'P 1'
#
loop_
_entity.id
_entity.type
_entity.pdbx_description
1 polymer ?
#
loop_
_entity_poly.entity_id
_entity_poly.type
_entity_poly.pdbx_seq_one_letter_code
_entity_poly.pdbx_strand_id
1 'polypeptide(L)'
;MGKKEFKFLEEYRSAAPSETREVVEARRSAHESLFALVKQMDKVYDLCRIAFALPFDKETVSEWFEKTVKAADMHFSLAIDKAEGARIATLVLRDLAWRAGVSCSLASLVASYCGKREPAGGGDLLSEARDAISASASERRIVLADKKITMPAAKDLKAELDAAQNNFQGPTVRAALDAVSADLRDGTTKVANAANDAAIALRSDVARLTEEVDMLWWYIGDWSELIERPRTALVGPSIALASAVELGDLVRSIPGPYGAYGLLRRALGKLAGKKTSLKSAIEGIEVEVLSRLRKPLPEGARTLFPVHAAINLAVERGTAHWSEVLEGLLGTIPADEVTLYELAVHTFRERLLIGYGGLGK
;
A
#
# COMPACT_ATOMS: atom_id res chain seq x y z
N MET A 1 -5.35 1.78 16.40
CA MET A 1 -4.91 0.51 17.03
C MET A 1 -3.41 0.63 17.29
N GLY A 2 -2.88 0.09 18.39
CA GLY A 2 -1.44 0.18 18.68
C GLY A 2 -0.61 -0.51 17.60
N LYS A 3 0.56 0.04 17.24
CA LYS A 3 1.52 -0.63 16.34
C LYS A 3 1.79 -2.03 16.89
N LYS A 4 1.42 -3.08 16.15
CA LYS A 4 1.73 -4.47 16.54
C LYS A 4 3.25 -4.58 16.66
N GLU A 5 3.74 -5.00 17.83
CA GLU A 5 5.15 -5.26 18.02
C GLU A 5 5.51 -6.55 17.26
N PHE A 6 6.44 -6.46 16.31
CA PHE A 6 6.90 -7.62 15.57
C PHE A 6 7.97 -8.36 16.36
N LYS A 7 7.68 -9.61 16.71
CA LYS A 7 8.55 -10.45 17.55
C LYS A 7 9.40 -11.39 16.70
N PHE A 8 10.46 -10.86 16.10
CA PHE A 8 11.31 -11.58 15.16
C PHE A 8 11.73 -12.98 15.64
N LEU A 9 12.17 -13.12 16.90
CA LEU A 9 12.68 -14.40 17.42
C LEU A 9 11.61 -15.50 17.49
N GLU A 10 10.37 -15.15 17.87
CA GLU A 10 9.25 -16.10 17.92
C GLU A 10 8.91 -16.57 16.50
N GLU A 11 8.80 -15.62 15.57
CA GLU A 11 8.43 -15.87 14.18
C GLU A 11 9.49 -16.67 13.41
N TYR A 12 10.77 -16.31 13.56
CA TYR A 12 11.87 -17.01 12.91
C TYR A 12 11.99 -18.45 13.42
N ARG A 13 11.90 -18.68 14.74
CA ARG A 13 11.97 -20.04 15.31
C ARG A 13 10.77 -20.90 14.93
N SER A 14 9.59 -20.30 14.74
CA SER A 14 8.44 -21.02 14.19
C SER A 14 8.70 -21.54 12.78
N ALA A 15 9.35 -20.73 11.94
CA ALA A 15 9.67 -21.06 10.55
C ALA A 15 10.91 -21.98 10.39
N ALA A 16 11.84 -21.94 11.34
CA ALA A 16 13.11 -22.68 11.29
C ALA A 16 13.54 -23.15 12.70
N PRO A 17 12.85 -24.16 13.28
CA PRO A 17 13.04 -24.57 14.68
C PRO A 17 14.38 -25.26 14.97
N SER A 18 15.03 -25.81 13.94
CA SER A 18 16.29 -26.56 14.06
C SER A 18 17.55 -25.69 13.94
N GLU A 19 17.40 -24.39 13.66
CA GLU A 19 18.54 -23.51 13.44
C GLU A 19 19.31 -23.23 14.73
N THR A 20 20.63 -23.10 14.62
CA THR A 20 21.48 -22.82 15.78
C THR A 20 21.25 -21.39 16.28
N ARG A 21 21.59 -21.15 17.55
CA ARG A 21 21.46 -19.82 18.16
C ARG A 21 22.26 -18.76 17.39
N GLU A 22 23.45 -19.11 16.92
CA GLU A 22 24.34 -18.23 16.16
C GLU A 22 23.68 -17.77 14.86
N VAL A 23 23.06 -18.70 14.11
CA VAL A 23 22.31 -18.39 12.89
C VAL A 23 21.13 -17.47 13.22
N VAL A 24 20.35 -17.77 14.26
CA VAL A 24 19.20 -16.94 14.66
C VAL A 24 19.62 -15.51 15.00
N GLU A 25 20.73 -15.33 15.73
CA GLU A 25 21.25 -14.00 16.08
C GLU A 25 21.76 -13.25 14.83
N ALA A 26 22.47 -13.92 13.93
CA ALA A 26 22.89 -13.35 12.66
C ALA A 26 21.69 -12.89 11.80
N ARG A 27 20.62 -13.71 11.73
CA ARG A 27 19.40 -13.39 10.98
C ARG A 27 18.61 -12.24 11.60
N ARG A 28 18.58 -12.15 12.93
CA ARG A 28 18.00 -10.99 13.62
C ARG A 28 18.75 -9.70 13.27
N SER A 29 20.08 -9.72 13.30
CA SER A 29 20.91 -8.57 12.94
C SER A 29 20.70 -8.15 11.48
N ALA A 30 20.62 -9.14 10.57
CA ALA A 30 20.30 -8.90 9.17
C ALA A 30 18.90 -8.29 9.00
N HIS A 31 17.88 -8.80 9.69
CA HIS A 31 16.52 -8.26 9.67
C HIS A 31 16.46 -6.79 10.09
N GLU A 32 17.05 -6.45 11.24
CA GLU A 32 17.08 -5.06 11.74
C GLU A 32 17.78 -4.12 10.74
N SER A 33 18.88 -4.58 10.13
CA SER A 33 19.62 -3.82 9.12
C SER A 33 18.83 -3.65 7.81
N LEU A 34 18.20 -4.72 7.30
CA LEU A 34 17.37 -4.68 6.10
C LEU A 34 16.17 -3.75 6.31
N PHE A 35 15.48 -3.86 7.45
CA PHE A 35 14.35 -3.00 7.79
C PHE A 35 14.74 -1.52 7.75
N ALA A 36 15.92 -1.17 8.27
CA ALA A 36 16.41 0.21 8.24
C ALA A 36 16.65 0.72 6.80
N LEU A 37 17.03 -0.16 5.86
CA LEU A 37 17.33 0.17 4.47
C LEU A 37 16.09 0.29 3.57
N VAL A 38 14.95 -0.28 3.95
CA VAL A 38 13.70 -0.22 3.18
C VAL A 38 13.02 1.14 3.43
N LYS A 39 13.34 2.11 2.58
CA LYS A 39 12.74 3.46 2.59
C LYS A 39 11.81 3.73 1.40
N GLN A 40 11.96 2.94 0.34
CA GLN A 40 11.29 3.11 -0.93
C GLN A 40 10.65 1.77 -1.36
N MET A 41 9.67 1.86 -2.27
CA MET A 41 8.87 0.71 -2.71
C MET A 41 9.63 -0.25 -3.62
N ASP A 42 10.69 0.19 -4.28
CA ASP A 42 11.60 -0.63 -5.07
C ASP A 42 12.11 -1.84 -4.27
N LYS A 43 12.61 -1.61 -3.05
CA LYS A 43 13.09 -2.67 -2.16
C LYS A 43 11.97 -3.54 -1.62
N VAL A 44 10.77 -2.96 -1.43
CA VAL A 44 9.58 -3.75 -1.06
C VAL A 44 9.23 -4.72 -2.19
N TYR A 45 9.28 -4.26 -3.43
CA TYR A 45 9.05 -5.11 -4.61
C TYR A 45 10.10 -6.21 -4.74
N ASP A 46 11.37 -5.92 -4.48
CA ASP A 46 12.42 -6.93 -4.46
C ASP A 46 12.21 -7.96 -3.35
N LEU A 47 11.84 -7.53 -2.14
CA LEU A 47 11.47 -8.44 -1.06
C LEU A 47 10.29 -9.33 -1.44
N CYS A 48 9.26 -8.78 -2.09
CA CYS A 48 8.16 -9.58 -2.61
C CYS A 48 8.65 -10.60 -3.67
N ARG A 49 9.54 -10.21 -4.57
CA ARG A 49 10.08 -11.16 -5.56
C ARG A 49 10.86 -12.28 -4.89
N ILE A 50 11.70 -11.97 -3.90
CA ILE A 50 12.46 -12.98 -3.15
C ILE A 50 11.51 -13.90 -2.36
N ALA A 51 10.56 -13.32 -1.62
CA ALA A 51 9.62 -14.07 -0.78
C ALA A 51 8.74 -15.04 -1.57
N PHE A 52 8.26 -14.63 -2.76
CA PHE A 52 7.39 -15.44 -3.62
C PHE A 52 8.15 -16.18 -4.74
N ALA A 53 9.48 -16.23 -4.68
CA ALA A 53 10.34 -16.87 -5.68
C ALA A 53 10.09 -16.41 -7.13
N LEU A 54 9.81 -15.12 -7.31
CA LEU A 54 9.59 -14.50 -8.61
C LEU A 54 10.91 -14.03 -9.24
N PRO A 55 10.97 -13.86 -10.57
CA PRO A 55 12.15 -13.29 -11.22
C PRO A 55 12.44 -11.87 -10.71
N PHE A 56 13.71 -11.60 -10.38
CA PHE A 56 14.25 -10.30 -9.95
C PHE A 56 15.63 -10.05 -10.57
N ASP A 57 16.07 -8.79 -10.56
CA ASP A 57 17.43 -8.40 -10.94
C ASP A 57 18.42 -8.77 -9.84
N LYS A 58 19.29 -9.73 -10.16
CA LYS A 58 20.26 -10.27 -9.21
C LYS A 58 21.32 -9.24 -8.82
N GLU A 59 21.76 -8.38 -9.73
CA GLU A 59 22.82 -7.41 -9.45
C GLU A 59 22.32 -6.40 -8.42
N THR A 60 21.17 -5.79 -8.70
CA THR A 60 20.50 -4.85 -7.79
C THR A 60 20.24 -5.49 -6.43
N VAL A 61 19.64 -6.69 -6.38
CA VAL A 61 19.29 -7.36 -5.13
C VAL A 61 20.54 -7.79 -4.33
N SER A 62 21.59 -8.27 -4.99
CA SER A 62 22.82 -8.66 -4.31
C SER A 62 23.52 -7.47 -3.64
N GLU A 63 23.42 -6.27 -4.23
CA GLU A 63 24.08 -5.06 -3.73
C GLU A 63 23.56 -4.60 -2.36
N TRP A 64 22.25 -4.77 -2.10
CA TRP A 64 21.62 -4.30 -0.87
C TRP A 64 21.10 -5.42 0.02
N PHE A 65 20.51 -6.48 -0.53
CA PHE A 65 19.93 -7.56 0.27
C PHE A 65 21.01 -8.56 0.67
N GLU A 66 21.68 -9.18 -0.32
CA GLU A 66 22.67 -10.23 -0.05
C GLU A 66 23.87 -9.67 0.72
N LYS A 67 24.37 -8.49 0.33
CA LYS A 67 25.45 -7.80 1.06
C LYS A 67 25.12 -7.55 2.53
N THR A 68 23.89 -7.14 2.83
CA THR A 68 23.46 -6.89 4.21
C THR A 68 23.32 -8.17 5.01
N VAL A 69 22.80 -9.25 4.42
CA VAL A 69 22.74 -10.55 5.10
C VAL A 69 24.17 -11.10 5.32
N LYS A 70 25.05 -10.98 4.32
CA LYS A 70 26.46 -11.41 4.40
C LYS A 70 27.27 -10.69 5.48
N ALA A 71 26.92 -9.44 5.80
CA ALA A 71 27.58 -8.70 6.88
C ALA A 71 27.35 -9.37 8.26
N ALA A 72 26.23 -10.05 8.44
CA ALA A 72 25.92 -10.81 9.66
C ALA A 72 26.28 -12.31 9.55
N ASP A 73 26.30 -12.86 8.34
CA ASP A 73 26.63 -14.26 8.04
C ASP A 73 27.40 -14.38 6.73
N MET A 74 28.73 -14.49 6.82
CA MET A 74 29.60 -14.48 5.64
C MET A 74 29.37 -15.63 4.65
N HIS A 75 28.72 -16.72 5.09
CA HIS A 75 28.50 -17.90 4.26
C HIS A 75 27.19 -17.83 3.47
N PHE A 76 26.29 -16.92 3.82
CA PHE A 76 25.03 -16.75 3.13
C PHE A 76 25.24 -16.39 1.65
N SER A 77 24.56 -17.07 0.75
CA SER A 77 24.44 -16.64 -0.65
C SER A 77 23.02 -16.81 -1.15
N LEU A 78 22.43 -15.74 -1.69
CA LEU A 78 21.07 -15.79 -2.22
C LEU A 78 20.91 -16.78 -3.39
N ALA A 79 22.01 -17.09 -4.10
CA ALA A 79 22.01 -18.08 -5.18
C ALA A 79 21.85 -19.52 -4.67
N ILE A 80 22.41 -19.82 -3.49
CA ILE A 80 22.44 -21.15 -2.88
C ILE A 80 21.29 -21.29 -1.86
N ASP A 81 21.18 -20.32 -0.96
CA ASP A 81 20.29 -20.31 0.20
C ASP A 81 18.94 -19.66 -0.11
N LYS A 82 18.34 -19.99 -1.26
CA LYS A 82 17.10 -19.34 -1.74
C LYS A 82 15.96 -19.39 -0.74
N ALA A 83 15.75 -20.56 -0.11
CA ALA A 83 14.69 -20.76 0.88
C ALA A 83 14.90 -19.88 2.12
N GLU A 84 16.15 -19.70 2.52
CA GLU A 84 16.51 -18.86 3.66
C GLU A 84 16.38 -17.37 3.33
N GLY A 85 16.86 -16.95 2.15
CA GLY A 85 16.64 -15.59 1.65
C GLY A 85 15.16 -15.23 1.59
N ALA A 86 14.32 -16.15 1.12
CA ALA A 86 12.88 -15.97 1.07
C ALA A 86 12.23 -15.91 2.46
N ARG A 87 12.68 -16.72 3.44
CA ARG A 87 12.26 -16.59 4.85
C ARG A 87 12.57 -15.20 5.41
N ILE A 88 13.80 -14.73 5.26
CA ILE A 88 14.22 -13.41 5.74
C ILE A 88 13.37 -12.33 5.08
N ALA A 89 13.18 -12.40 3.76
CA ALA A 89 12.36 -11.44 3.03
C ALA A 89 10.90 -11.42 3.52
N THR A 90 10.30 -12.60 3.74
CA THR A 90 8.96 -12.75 4.30
C THR A 90 8.85 -12.11 5.68
N LEU A 91 9.82 -12.32 6.57
CA LEU A 91 9.81 -11.73 7.92
C LEU A 91 9.95 -10.21 7.89
N VAL A 92 10.82 -9.67 7.03
CA VAL A 92 10.93 -8.21 6.84
C VAL A 92 9.62 -7.64 6.32
N LEU A 93 8.97 -8.29 5.34
CA LEU A 93 7.66 -7.86 4.83
C LEU A 93 6.57 -7.87 5.89
N ARG A 94 6.58 -8.85 6.82
CA ARG A 94 5.64 -8.90 7.95
C ARG A 94 5.82 -7.74 8.92
N ASP A 95 7.06 -7.38 9.25
CA ASP A 95 7.34 -6.20 10.09
C ASP A 95 6.89 -4.91 9.36
N LEU A 96 7.20 -4.81 8.06
CA LEU A 96 6.82 -3.66 7.23
C LEU A 96 5.29 -3.51 7.08
N ALA A 97 4.53 -4.60 7.05
CA ALA A 97 3.07 -4.57 6.88
C ALA A 97 2.38 -3.68 7.92
N TRP A 98 2.90 -3.64 9.15
CA TRP A 98 2.35 -2.83 10.24
C TRP A 98 3.08 -1.50 10.45
N ARG A 99 4.34 -1.36 10.00
CA ARG A 99 5.20 -0.20 10.34
C ARG A 99 5.51 0.74 9.18
N ALA A 100 5.54 0.25 7.94
CA ALA A 100 5.95 1.03 6.76
C ALA A 100 4.79 1.45 5.85
N GLY A 101 3.55 1.22 6.31
CA GLY A 101 2.35 1.69 5.66
C GLY A 101 1.72 0.69 4.69
N VAL A 102 0.56 1.08 4.18
CA VAL A 102 -0.39 0.19 3.50
C VAL A 102 0.11 -0.32 2.15
N SER A 103 0.99 0.42 1.47
CA SER A 103 1.59 -0.01 0.21
C SER A 103 2.39 -1.30 0.35
N CYS A 104 3.07 -1.51 1.49
CA CYS A 104 3.82 -2.73 1.75
C CYS A 104 2.89 -3.93 1.86
N SER A 105 1.80 -3.79 2.62
CA SER A 105 0.76 -4.82 2.74
C SER A 105 0.09 -5.12 1.40
N LEU A 106 -0.19 -4.08 0.60
CA LEU A 106 -0.74 -4.26 -0.75
C LEU A 106 0.23 -5.01 -1.66
N ALA A 107 1.52 -4.68 -1.63
CA ALA A 107 2.55 -5.35 -2.43
C ALA A 107 2.60 -6.86 -2.17
N SER A 108 2.58 -7.27 -0.90
CA SER A 108 2.55 -8.69 -0.52
C SER A 108 1.30 -9.41 -1.05
N LEU A 109 0.13 -8.76 -1.01
CA LEU A 109 -1.11 -9.33 -1.53
C LEU A 109 -1.15 -9.37 -3.07
N VAL A 110 -0.53 -8.40 -3.73
CA VAL A 110 -0.37 -8.36 -5.19
C VAL A 110 0.61 -9.45 -5.65
N ALA A 111 1.74 -9.64 -4.97
CA ALA A 111 2.69 -10.70 -5.29
C ALA A 111 2.07 -12.12 -5.18
N SER A 112 1.09 -12.30 -4.29
CA SER A 112 0.43 -13.59 -4.04
C SER A 112 -0.50 -14.10 -5.15
N TYR A 113 -0.89 -13.26 -6.12
CA TYR A 113 -1.89 -13.55 -7.16
C TYR A 113 -3.13 -14.33 -6.66
N CYS A 114 -4.12 -13.64 -6.10
CA CYS A 114 -5.32 -14.27 -5.51
C CYS A 114 -5.01 -15.36 -4.46
N GLY A 115 -3.80 -15.40 -3.88
CA GLY A 115 -3.34 -16.46 -2.97
C GLY A 115 -2.89 -17.74 -3.66
N LYS A 116 -2.71 -17.74 -4.99
CA LYS A 116 -2.16 -18.88 -5.75
C LYS A 116 -0.65 -19.03 -5.59
N ARG A 117 0.03 -17.95 -5.21
CA ARG A 117 1.44 -17.95 -4.82
C ARG A 117 1.54 -17.82 -3.32
N GLU A 118 2.30 -18.72 -2.72
CA GLU A 118 2.61 -18.69 -1.30
C GLU A 118 4.02 -18.14 -1.08
N PRO A 119 4.22 -17.27 -0.07
CA PRO A 119 5.57 -16.84 0.30
C PRO A 119 6.31 -18.01 0.94
N ALA A 120 7.58 -18.20 0.58
CA ALA A 120 8.39 -19.18 1.26
C ALA A 120 8.72 -18.68 2.68
N GLY A 121 8.57 -19.55 3.67
CA GLY A 121 8.92 -19.26 5.06
C GLY A 121 7.79 -19.04 6.07
N GLY A 122 6.52 -19.29 5.70
CA GLY A 122 5.40 -19.32 6.65
C GLY A 122 4.23 -18.42 6.27
N GLY A 123 3.01 -18.92 6.50
CA GLY A 123 1.75 -18.47 5.88
C GLY A 123 1.09 -17.20 6.44
N ASP A 124 1.67 -16.54 7.44
CA ASP A 124 1.01 -15.41 8.11
C ASP A 124 1.19 -14.06 7.41
N LEU A 125 2.09 -13.95 6.43
CA LEU A 125 2.30 -12.68 5.72
C LEU A 125 1.00 -12.17 5.06
N LEU A 126 0.25 -13.06 4.42
CA LEU A 126 -0.97 -12.67 3.69
C LEU A 126 -2.12 -12.32 4.64
N SER A 127 -2.24 -12.99 5.79
CA SER A 127 -3.23 -12.65 6.80
C SER A 127 -2.88 -11.32 7.46
N GLU A 128 -1.64 -11.14 7.89
CA GLU A 128 -1.17 -9.88 8.50
C GLU A 128 -1.29 -8.69 7.55
N ALA A 129 -1.00 -8.87 6.26
CA ALA A 129 -1.19 -7.82 5.27
C ALA A 129 -2.67 -7.41 5.12
N ARG A 130 -3.61 -8.38 5.14
CA ARG A 130 -5.06 -8.09 5.10
C ARG A 130 -5.52 -7.38 6.36
N ASP A 131 -5.01 -7.80 7.52
CA ASP A 131 -5.35 -7.20 8.81
C ASP A 131 -4.83 -5.78 8.91
N ALA A 132 -3.58 -5.53 8.47
CA ALA A 132 -3.00 -4.19 8.43
C ALA A 132 -3.78 -3.24 7.51
N ILE A 133 -4.20 -3.70 6.33
CA ILE A 133 -5.07 -2.92 5.43
C ILE A 133 -6.41 -2.62 6.10
N SER A 134 -7.02 -3.63 6.74
CA SER A 134 -8.32 -3.49 7.40
C SER A 134 -8.24 -2.52 8.59
N ALA A 135 -7.18 -2.62 9.38
CA ALA A 135 -6.89 -1.70 10.48
C ALA A 135 -6.74 -0.27 9.95
N SER A 136 -5.90 -0.05 8.92
CA SER A 136 -5.71 1.28 8.34
C SER A 136 -6.99 1.85 7.71
N ALA A 137 -7.80 1.03 7.05
CA ALA A 137 -9.10 1.44 6.52
C ALA A 137 -10.09 1.81 7.64
N SER A 138 -10.05 1.10 8.78
CA SER A 138 -10.95 1.36 9.90
C SER A 138 -10.57 2.63 10.68
N GLU A 139 -9.29 2.95 10.80
CA GLU A 139 -8.79 4.19 11.40
C GLU A 139 -9.22 5.45 10.62
N ARG A 140 -9.57 5.30 9.34
CA ARG A 140 -10.09 6.38 8.50
C ARG A 140 -11.60 6.58 8.59
N ARG A 141 -12.31 5.75 9.36
CA ARG A 141 -13.74 6.00 9.61
C ARG A 141 -13.87 7.31 10.39
N ILE A 142 -14.92 8.08 10.06
CA ILE A 142 -15.22 9.34 10.75
C ILE A 142 -15.35 9.07 12.24
N VAL A 143 -14.39 9.58 13.01
CA VAL A 143 -14.61 9.82 14.43
C VAL A 143 -15.11 11.25 14.51
N LEU A 144 -16.40 11.41 14.80
CA LEU A 144 -16.98 12.72 15.11
C LEU A 144 -16.34 13.22 16.40
N ALA A 145 -15.20 13.88 16.28
CA ALA A 145 -14.53 14.54 17.39
C ALA A 145 -14.82 16.03 17.29
N ASP A 146 -15.51 16.57 18.31
CA ASP A 146 -15.70 18.01 18.48
C ASP A 146 -14.36 18.68 18.84
N LYS A 147 -13.45 18.80 17.86
CA LYS A 147 -12.20 19.53 18.02
C LYS A 147 -12.49 21.02 17.95
N LYS A 148 -12.71 21.63 19.12
CA LYS A 148 -12.78 23.09 19.25
C LYS A 148 -11.37 23.67 19.13
N ILE A 149 -11.21 24.70 18.30
CA ILE A 149 -9.98 25.51 18.29
C ILE A 149 -9.97 26.31 19.59
N THR A 150 -9.03 26.02 20.47
CA THR A 150 -8.88 26.72 21.75
C THR A 150 -7.81 27.79 21.65
N MET A 151 -8.06 28.96 22.22
CA MET A 151 -7.02 29.97 22.40
C MET A 151 -5.96 29.44 23.36
N PRO A 152 -4.66 29.60 23.06
CA PRO A 152 -3.61 29.31 24.02
C PRO A 152 -3.75 30.26 25.23
N ALA A 153 -3.43 29.75 26.43
CA ALA A 153 -3.36 30.61 27.61
C ALA A 153 -2.28 31.68 27.40
N ALA A 154 -2.62 32.93 27.74
CA ALA A 154 -1.65 34.02 27.75
C ALA A 154 -0.53 33.72 28.76
N LYS A 155 0.71 34.11 28.45
CA LYS A 155 1.79 34.00 29.42
C LYS A 155 1.54 34.96 30.58
N ASP A 156 1.97 34.53 31.77
CA ASP A 156 2.06 35.44 32.91
C ASP A 156 3.22 36.42 32.67
N LEU A 157 2.88 37.67 32.36
CA LEU A 157 3.83 38.76 32.08
C LEU A 157 3.93 39.75 33.26
N LYS A 158 3.45 39.35 34.44
CA LYS A 158 3.36 40.23 35.59
C LYS A 158 4.72 40.73 36.04
N ALA A 159 5.75 39.89 36.00
CA ALA A 159 7.11 40.27 36.40
C ALA A 159 7.71 41.35 35.47
N GLU A 160 7.51 41.21 34.17
CA GLU A 160 7.97 42.15 33.14
C GLU A 160 7.22 43.48 33.24
N LEU A 161 5.91 43.43 33.50
CA LEU A 161 5.07 44.62 33.65
C LEU A 161 5.36 45.36 34.96
N ASP A 162 5.51 44.64 36.07
CA ASP A 162 5.88 45.19 37.38
C ASP A 162 7.27 45.84 37.33
N ALA A 163 8.23 45.24 36.60
CA ALA A 163 9.56 45.83 36.39
C ALA A 163 9.52 47.14 35.59
N ALA A 164 8.67 47.22 34.56
CA ALA A 164 8.46 48.45 33.79
C ALA A 164 7.75 49.55 34.60
N GLN A 165 6.81 49.17 35.48
CA GLN A 165 6.09 50.10 36.35
C GLN A 165 6.98 50.66 37.46
N ASN A 166 7.81 49.82 38.09
CA ASN A 166 8.69 50.23 39.18
C ASN A 166 9.95 50.98 38.71
N ASN A 167 10.36 50.79 37.46
CA ASN A 167 11.52 51.47 36.87
C ASN A 167 11.21 51.87 35.42
N PHE A 168 10.61 53.05 35.23
CA PHE A 168 10.19 53.56 33.93
C PHE A 168 11.37 54.12 33.11
N GLN A 169 12.32 53.25 32.77
CA GLN A 169 13.45 53.55 31.90
C GLN A 169 13.25 52.92 30.52
N GLY A 170 13.80 53.55 29.48
CA GLY A 170 13.66 53.10 28.10
C GLY A 170 13.92 51.59 27.88
N PRO A 171 14.99 50.99 28.46
CA PRO A 171 15.27 49.57 28.30
C PRO A 171 14.25 48.63 28.97
N THR A 172 13.76 48.96 30.17
CA THR A 172 12.80 48.12 30.93
C THR A 172 11.40 48.16 30.31
N VAL A 173 10.95 49.33 29.86
CA VAL A 173 9.68 49.46 29.12
C VAL A 173 9.74 48.70 27.79
N ARG A 174 10.86 48.79 27.07
CA ARG A 174 11.08 48.05 25.83
C ARG A 174 11.02 46.54 26.05
N ALA A 175 11.66 46.02 27.10
CA ALA A 175 11.63 44.60 27.42
C ALA A 175 10.21 44.08 27.69
N ALA A 176 9.39 44.85 28.42
CA ALA A 176 7.99 44.50 28.67
C ALA A 176 7.15 44.49 27.37
N LEU A 177 7.34 45.49 26.50
CA LEU A 177 6.69 45.54 25.18
C LEU A 177 7.14 44.38 24.28
N ASP A 178 8.43 44.04 24.28
CA ASP A 178 8.98 42.91 23.53
C ASP A 178 8.41 41.58 24.04
N ALA A 179 8.22 41.41 25.36
CA ALA A 179 7.61 40.23 25.97
C ALA A 179 6.13 40.08 25.58
N VAL A 180 5.35 41.17 25.63
CA VAL A 180 3.95 41.19 25.16
C VAL A 180 3.88 40.89 23.66
N SER A 181 4.74 41.51 22.86
CA SER A 181 4.78 41.27 21.40
C SER A 181 5.14 39.81 21.09
N ALA A 182 6.08 39.23 21.82
CA ALA A 182 6.47 37.83 21.67
C ALA A 182 5.34 36.88 22.07
N ASP A 183 4.62 37.15 23.17
CA ASP A 183 3.48 36.32 23.60
C ASP A 183 2.33 36.39 22.60
N LEU A 184 2.00 37.59 22.10
CA LEU A 184 0.99 37.76 21.05
C LEU A 184 1.35 37.02 19.76
N ARG A 185 2.63 37.08 19.33
CA ARG A 185 3.13 36.35 18.15
C ARG A 185 3.07 34.84 18.34
N ASP A 186 3.49 34.33 19.50
CA ASP A 186 3.42 32.90 19.82
C ASP A 186 1.96 32.41 19.86
N GLY A 187 1.08 33.17 20.55
CA GLY A 187 -0.35 32.90 20.60
C GLY A 187 -0.98 32.87 19.21
N THR A 188 -0.70 33.88 18.38
CA THR A 188 -1.19 33.95 16.99
C THR A 188 -0.69 32.78 16.16
N THR A 189 0.59 32.40 16.30
CA THR A 189 1.19 31.26 15.59
C THR A 189 0.52 29.95 15.98
N LYS A 190 0.26 29.73 17.27
CA LYS A 190 -0.44 28.53 17.76
C LYS A 190 -1.87 28.44 17.23
N VAL A 191 -2.61 29.55 17.23
CA VAL A 191 -3.97 29.61 16.67
C VAL A 191 -3.95 29.37 15.17
N ALA A 192 -3.01 29.98 14.44
CA ALA A 192 -2.86 29.77 13.00
C ALA A 192 -2.56 28.29 12.67
N ASN A 193 -1.67 27.64 13.43
CA ASN A 193 -1.36 26.22 13.27
C ASN A 193 -2.59 25.35 13.57
N ALA A 194 -3.30 25.60 14.67
CA ALA A 194 -4.52 24.85 15.00
C ALA A 194 -5.62 25.02 13.94
N ALA A 195 -5.77 26.23 13.38
CA ALA A 195 -6.70 26.50 12.29
C ALA A 195 -6.30 25.80 10.99
N ASN A 196 -5.00 25.81 10.65
CA ASN A 196 -4.47 25.07 9.49
C ASN A 196 -4.66 23.57 9.63
N ASP A 197 -4.38 23.00 10.81
CA ASP A 197 -4.59 21.58 11.10
C ASP A 197 -6.07 21.19 10.97
N ALA A 198 -6.98 22.02 11.48
CA ALA A 198 -8.42 21.83 11.33
C ALA A 198 -8.85 21.90 9.85
N ALA A 199 -8.32 22.86 9.08
CA ALA A 199 -8.61 22.97 7.66
C ALA A 199 -8.08 21.79 6.85
N ILE A 200 -6.89 21.27 7.18
CA ILE A 200 -6.31 20.06 6.58
C ILE A 200 -7.18 18.84 6.89
N ALA A 201 -7.59 18.66 8.14
CA ALA A 201 -8.47 17.57 8.55
C ALA A 201 -9.81 17.62 7.79
N LEU A 202 -10.45 18.81 7.73
CA LEU A 202 -11.71 18.99 7.01
C LEU A 202 -11.56 18.69 5.52
N ARG A 203 -10.50 19.17 4.87
CA ARG A 203 -10.23 18.87 3.45
C ARG A 203 -10.04 17.38 3.21
N SER A 204 -9.34 16.69 4.13
CA SER A 204 -9.16 15.24 4.06
C SER A 204 -10.50 14.50 4.18
N ASP A 205 -11.38 14.94 5.10
CA ASP A 205 -12.71 14.36 5.26
C ASP A 205 -13.61 14.60 4.05
N VAL A 206 -13.60 15.82 3.49
CA VAL A 206 -14.33 16.12 2.25
C VAL A 206 -13.82 15.26 1.11
N ALA A 207 -12.50 15.15 0.92
CA ALA A 207 -11.92 14.32 -0.15
C ALA A 207 -12.32 12.84 -0.02
N ARG A 208 -12.30 12.29 1.19
CA ARG A 208 -12.75 10.91 1.47
C ARG A 208 -14.25 10.73 1.22
N LEU A 209 -15.09 11.67 1.67
CA LEU A 209 -16.53 11.63 1.42
C LEU A 209 -16.85 11.72 -0.07
N THR A 210 -16.15 12.58 -0.82
CA THR A 210 -16.32 12.64 -2.27
C THR A 210 -15.92 11.32 -2.92
N GLU A 211 -14.81 10.69 -2.52
CA GLU A 211 -14.41 9.35 -2.98
C GLU A 211 -15.53 8.31 -2.72
N GLU A 212 -16.08 8.24 -1.50
CA GLU A 212 -17.17 7.30 -1.17
C GLU A 212 -18.46 7.57 -1.97
N VAL A 213 -18.80 8.85 -2.19
CA VAL A 213 -19.98 9.27 -2.97
C VAL A 213 -19.79 8.98 -4.45
N ASP A 214 -18.61 9.25 -5.03
CA ASP A 214 -18.29 8.96 -6.43
C ASP A 214 -18.39 7.45 -6.68
N MET A 215 -17.85 6.62 -5.78
CA MET A 215 -17.97 5.16 -5.84
C MET A 215 -19.41 4.66 -5.74
N LEU A 216 -20.23 5.29 -4.90
CA LEU A 216 -21.65 4.96 -4.78
C LEU A 216 -22.42 5.32 -6.06
N TRP A 217 -22.17 6.50 -6.62
CA TRP A 217 -22.77 6.93 -7.88
C TRP A 217 -22.34 6.04 -9.05
N TRP A 218 -21.06 5.71 -9.12
CA TRP A 218 -20.54 4.73 -10.08
C TRP A 218 -21.31 3.41 -9.98
N TYR A 219 -21.52 2.89 -8.77
CA TYR A 219 -22.26 1.64 -8.59
C TYR A 219 -23.73 1.76 -9.02
N ILE A 220 -24.45 2.78 -8.55
CA ILE A 220 -25.88 2.98 -8.82
C ILE A 220 -26.14 3.26 -10.31
N GLY A 221 -25.30 4.07 -10.95
CA GLY A 221 -25.50 4.51 -12.33
C GLY A 221 -25.26 3.43 -13.38
N ASP A 222 -24.57 2.34 -13.03
CA ASP A 222 -24.13 1.25 -13.92
C ASP A 222 -23.29 1.65 -15.14
N TRP A 223 -23.17 2.94 -15.45
CA TRP A 223 -22.34 3.45 -16.53
C TRP A 223 -20.85 3.32 -16.18
N SER A 224 -20.06 2.87 -17.15
CA SER A 224 -18.60 2.81 -17.07
C SER A 224 -18.01 3.76 -18.10
N GLU A 225 -17.23 4.72 -17.62
CA GLU A 225 -16.56 5.72 -18.46
C GLU A 225 -15.45 5.08 -19.29
N LEU A 226 -14.76 4.08 -18.75
CA LEU A 226 -13.68 3.40 -19.48
C LEU A 226 -14.21 2.55 -20.64
N ILE A 227 -15.43 2.02 -20.55
CA ILE A 227 -16.01 1.19 -21.62
C ILE A 227 -17.06 1.92 -22.46
N GLU A 228 -17.50 3.12 -22.04
CA GLU A 228 -18.53 3.95 -22.68
C GLU A 228 -19.88 3.22 -22.90
N ARG A 229 -20.24 2.34 -21.96
CA ARG A 229 -21.53 1.62 -21.93
C ARG A 229 -21.85 1.16 -20.50
N PRO A 230 -23.07 0.68 -20.22
CA PRO A 230 -23.38 0.05 -18.93
C PRO A 230 -22.45 -1.14 -18.68
N ARG A 231 -21.94 -1.30 -17.45
CA ARG A 231 -21.08 -2.43 -17.07
C ARG A 231 -21.77 -3.76 -17.26
N THR A 232 -23.09 -3.80 -17.04
CA THR A 232 -23.92 -4.99 -17.28
C THR A 232 -23.97 -5.43 -18.74
N ALA A 233 -23.50 -4.61 -19.69
CA ALA A 233 -23.35 -5.00 -21.10
C ALA A 233 -22.11 -5.88 -21.35
N LEU A 234 -21.17 -5.97 -20.42
CA LEU A 234 -19.99 -6.83 -20.53
C LEU A 234 -20.29 -8.28 -20.14
N VAL A 235 -19.48 -9.22 -20.62
CA VAL A 235 -19.49 -10.60 -20.12
C VAL A 235 -18.94 -10.66 -18.69
N GLY A 236 -19.38 -11.64 -17.90
CA GLY A 236 -19.06 -11.75 -16.47
C GLY A 236 -17.57 -11.57 -16.10
N PRO A 237 -16.63 -12.29 -16.76
CA PRO A 237 -15.19 -12.09 -16.57
C PRO A 237 -14.70 -10.67 -16.81
N SER A 238 -15.21 -10.01 -17.84
CA SER A 238 -14.85 -8.64 -18.19
C SER A 238 -15.41 -7.61 -17.22
N ILE A 239 -16.59 -7.86 -16.63
CA ILE A 239 -17.14 -7.01 -15.55
C ILE A 239 -16.16 -6.94 -14.38
N ALA A 240 -15.53 -8.06 -14.01
CA ALA A 240 -14.60 -8.12 -12.88
C ALA A 240 -13.38 -7.20 -13.11
N LEU A 241 -12.78 -7.24 -14.30
CA LEU A 241 -11.63 -6.42 -14.65
C LEU A 241 -11.99 -4.94 -14.76
N ALA A 242 -13.00 -4.61 -15.57
CA ALA A 242 -13.41 -3.22 -15.81
C ALA A 242 -13.84 -2.54 -14.51
N SER A 243 -14.66 -3.23 -13.70
CA SER A 243 -15.15 -2.67 -12.43
C SER A 243 -14.02 -2.43 -11.43
N ALA A 244 -13.05 -3.33 -11.36
CA ALA A 244 -11.92 -3.20 -10.45
C ALA A 244 -10.95 -2.09 -10.85
N VAL A 245 -10.73 -1.90 -12.16
CA VAL A 245 -9.91 -0.82 -12.70
C VAL A 245 -10.57 0.54 -12.43
N GLU A 246 -11.84 0.70 -12.77
CA GLU A 246 -12.57 1.95 -12.53
C GLU A 246 -12.65 2.30 -11.06
N LEU A 247 -13.03 1.34 -10.22
CA LEU A 247 -13.10 1.58 -8.79
C LEU A 247 -11.73 1.93 -8.20
N GLY A 248 -10.66 1.35 -8.73
CA GLY A 248 -9.29 1.68 -8.36
C GLY A 248 -8.87 3.09 -8.78
N ASP A 249 -9.40 3.62 -9.88
CA ASP A 249 -9.16 5.01 -10.32
C ASP A 249 -9.98 6.04 -9.54
N LEU A 250 -11.12 5.64 -8.97
CA LEU A 250 -11.88 6.47 -8.05
C LEU A 250 -11.23 6.61 -6.68
N VAL A 251 -10.26 5.75 -6.33
CA VAL A 251 -9.55 5.86 -5.05
C VAL A 251 -8.66 7.09 -5.03
N ARG A 252 -8.82 7.91 -3.99
CA ARG A 252 -8.03 9.13 -3.78
C ARG A 252 -6.93 8.94 -2.75
N SER A 253 -7.06 7.95 -1.87
CA SER A 253 -6.03 7.62 -0.88
C SER A 253 -6.05 6.12 -0.50
N ILE A 254 -4.90 5.44 -0.56
CA ILE A 254 -4.79 4.01 -0.19
C ILE A 254 -5.00 3.76 1.31
N PRO A 255 -5.70 2.70 1.75
CA PRO A 255 -6.16 1.52 0.97
C PRO A 255 -7.46 1.71 0.17
N GLY A 256 -8.01 2.92 0.09
CA GLY A 256 -9.38 3.16 -0.33
C GLY A 256 -10.38 2.85 0.78
N PRO A 257 -11.67 3.15 0.57
CA PRO A 257 -12.71 2.90 1.57
C PRO A 257 -12.95 1.40 1.72
N TYR A 258 -13.23 0.97 2.95
CA TYR A 258 -13.55 -0.44 3.26
C TYR A 258 -14.72 -0.97 2.40
N GLY A 259 -15.65 -0.09 2.03
CA GLY A 259 -16.80 -0.41 1.18
C GLY A 259 -16.45 -0.83 -0.25
N ALA A 260 -15.24 -0.52 -0.76
CA ALA A 260 -14.85 -0.81 -2.15
C ALA A 260 -14.96 -2.31 -2.47
N TYR A 261 -14.49 -3.18 -1.57
CA TYR A 261 -14.61 -4.63 -1.74
C TYR A 261 -16.07 -5.11 -1.75
N GLY A 262 -16.95 -4.43 -1.00
CA GLY A 262 -18.38 -4.69 -1.00
C GLY A 262 -19.05 -4.24 -2.30
N LEU A 263 -18.64 -3.10 -2.84
CA LEU A 263 -19.10 -2.58 -4.13
C LEU A 263 -18.69 -3.51 -5.28
N LEU A 264 -17.45 -3.99 -5.32
CA LEU A 264 -17.02 -4.99 -6.32
C LEU A 264 -17.87 -6.26 -6.25
N ARG A 265 -18.13 -6.77 -5.04
CA ARG A 265 -18.98 -7.95 -4.87
C ARG A 265 -20.41 -7.71 -5.36
N ARG A 266 -20.96 -6.53 -5.10
CA ARG A 266 -22.30 -6.13 -5.54
C ARG A 266 -22.38 -5.93 -7.06
N ALA A 267 -21.37 -5.30 -7.66
CA ALA A 267 -21.27 -5.12 -9.12
C ALA A 267 -21.25 -6.45 -9.87
N LEU A 268 -20.61 -7.48 -9.29
CA LEU A 268 -20.62 -8.83 -9.84
C LEU A 268 -21.92 -9.61 -9.55
N GLY A 269 -22.68 -9.22 -8.52
CA GLY A 269 -23.94 -9.85 -8.13
C GLY A 269 -23.83 -11.38 -7.99
N LYS A 270 -24.70 -12.11 -8.70
CA LYS A 270 -24.73 -13.59 -8.69
C LYS A 270 -23.50 -14.22 -9.35
N LEU A 271 -22.73 -13.47 -10.14
CA LEU A 271 -21.54 -13.98 -10.82
C LEU A 271 -20.32 -14.03 -9.89
N ALA A 272 -20.33 -13.33 -8.75
CA ALA A 272 -19.16 -13.17 -7.88
C ALA A 272 -18.45 -14.49 -7.51
N GLY A 273 -19.20 -15.57 -7.29
CA GLY A 273 -18.66 -16.89 -6.94
C GLY A 273 -18.30 -17.80 -8.13
N LYS A 274 -18.61 -17.41 -9.37
CA LYS A 274 -18.28 -18.20 -10.56
C LYS A 274 -16.77 -18.20 -10.79
N LYS A 275 -16.25 -19.32 -11.26
CA LYS A 275 -14.85 -19.49 -11.64
C LYS A 275 -14.58 -18.90 -13.02
N THR A 276 -13.37 -18.36 -13.19
CA THR A 276 -12.81 -17.85 -14.44
C THR A 276 -11.30 -18.01 -14.39
N SER A 277 -10.64 -17.85 -15.53
CA SER A 277 -9.20 -17.61 -15.62
C SER A 277 -8.93 -16.16 -16.03
N LEU A 278 -7.69 -15.69 -15.81
CA LEU A 278 -7.24 -14.40 -16.32
C LEU A 278 -7.27 -14.38 -17.85
N LYS A 279 -6.94 -15.52 -18.49
CA LYS A 279 -7.02 -15.68 -19.93
C LYS A 279 -8.41 -15.39 -20.47
N SER A 280 -9.41 -16.07 -19.93
CA SER A 280 -10.81 -15.89 -20.32
C SER A 280 -11.31 -14.47 -20.08
N ALA A 281 -10.85 -13.82 -19.00
CA ALA A 281 -11.25 -12.46 -18.67
C ALA A 281 -10.71 -11.41 -19.66
N ILE A 282 -9.47 -11.58 -20.13
CA ILE A 282 -8.85 -10.66 -21.10
C ILE A 282 -9.39 -10.90 -22.51
N GLU A 283 -9.52 -12.16 -22.94
CA GLU A 283 -10.04 -12.51 -24.27
C GLU A 283 -11.50 -12.09 -24.48
N GLY A 284 -12.26 -11.92 -23.40
CA GLY A 284 -13.64 -11.40 -23.43
C GLY A 284 -13.75 -9.88 -23.63
N ILE A 285 -12.64 -9.15 -23.72
CA ILE A 285 -12.62 -7.68 -23.85
C ILE A 285 -12.01 -7.27 -25.19
N GLU A 286 -12.68 -6.35 -25.88
CA GLU A 286 -12.18 -5.69 -27.10
C GLU A 286 -10.86 -4.93 -26.82
N VAL A 287 -9.94 -4.93 -27.78
CA VAL A 287 -8.59 -4.33 -27.62
C VAL A 287 -8.68 -2.83 -27.33
N GLU A 288 -9.65 -2.15 -27.92
CA GLU A 288 -9.94 -0.74 -27.72
C GLU A 288 -10.31 -0.45 -26.26
N VAL A 289 -11.10 -1.33 -25.65
CA VAL A 289 -11.47 -1.23 -24.22
C VAL A 289 -10.27 -1.56 -23.35
N LEU A 290 -9.50 -2.62 -23.66
CA LEU A 290 -8.27 -2.94 -22.93
C LEU A 290 -7.26 -1.77 -22.94
N SER A 291 -7.20 -1.04 -24.05
CA SER A 291 -6.34 0.15 -24.19
C SER A 291 -6.72 1.26 -23.21
N ARG A 292 -8.01 1.40 -22.88
CA ARG A 292 -8.50 2.35 -21.86
C ARG A 292 -8.29 1.85 -20.44
N LEU A 293 -8.34 0.54 -20.21
CA LEU A 293 -8.03 -0.06 -18.91
C LEU A 293 -6.52 -0.03 -18.59
N ARG A 294 -5.67 0.02 -19.62
CA ARG A 294 -4.21 -0.01 -19.50
C ARG A 294 -3.69 1.14 -18.63
N LYS A 295 -2.87 0.78 -17.63
CA LYS A 295 -1.87 1.70 -17.04
C LYS A 295 -0.48 1.23 -17.47
N PRO A 296 0.41 2.15 -17.89
CA PRO A 296 1.79 1.81 -18.18
C PRO A 296 2.43 1.09 -16.99
N LEU A 297 3.11 -0.02 -17.27
CA LEU A 297 3.81 -0.82 -16.27
C LEU A 297 5.23 -1.09 -16.76
N PRO A 298 6.27 -0.72 -15.99
CA PRO A 298 7.65 -1.06 -16.33
C PRO A 298 7.83 -2.57 -16.50
N GLU A 299 8.70 -2.98 -17.42
CA GLU A 299 8.90 -4.40 -17.73
C GLU A 299 9.28 -5.23 -16.50
N GLY A 300 10.22 -4.73 -15.68
CA GLY A 300 10.62 -5.38 -14.44
C GLY A 300 9.51 -5.50 -13.38
N ALA A 301 8.44 -4.70 -13.48
CA ALA A 301 7.28 -4.80 -12.57
C ALA A 301 6.27 -5.85 -13.03
N ARG A 302 6.27 -6.30 -14.28
CA ARG A 302 5.28 -7.24 -14.83
C ARG A 302 5.15 -8.55 -14.03
N THR A 303 6.22 -8.99 -13.37
CA THR A 303 6.21 -10.22 -12.56
C THR A 303 5.38 -10.12 -11.28
N LEU A 304 5.19 -8.90 -10.76
CA LEU A 304 4.43 -8.63 -9.54
C LEU A 304 2.95 -8.31 -9.83
N PHE A 305 2.64 -7.75 -11.00
CA PHE A 305 1.30 -7.28 -11.36
C PHE A 305 0.72 -8.11 -12.51
N PRO A 306 0.39 -9.40 -12.29
CA PRO A 306 -0.03 -10.32 -13.35
C PRO A 306 -1.21 -9.81 -14.18
N VAL A 307 -2.21 -9.17 -13.57
CA VAL A 307 -3.40 -8.71 -14.31
C VAL A 307 -3.07 -7.52 -15.19
N HIS A 308 -2.40 -6.50 -14.65
CA HIS A 308 -2.00 -5.34 -15.46
C HIS A 308 -0.91 -5.69 -16.48
N ALA A 309 -0.04 -6.67 -16.19
CA ALA A 309 0.87 -7.23 -17.18
C ALA A 309 0.10 -7.89 -18.33
N ALA A 310 -0.93 -8.67 -18.04
CA ALA A 310 -1.81 -9.25 -19.06
C ALA A 310 -2.50 -8.18 -19.92
N ILE A 311 -3.07 -7.14 -19.30
CA ILE A 311 -3.70 -6.02 -20.01
C ILE A 311 -2.69 -5.32 -20.93
N ASN A 312 -1.50 -4.99 -20.42
CA ASN A 312 -0.44 -4.36 -21.23
C ASN A 312 -0.02 -5.24 -22.41
N LEU A 313 0.22 -6.53 -22.18
CA LEU A 313 0.63 -7.47 -23.22
C LEU A 313 -0.47 -7.70 -24.26
N ALA A 314 -1.74 -7.76 -23.85
CA ALA A 314 -2.87 -7.90 -24.75
C ALA A 314 -3.06 -6.68 -25.66
N VAL A 315 -2.78 -5.47 -25.15
CA VAL A 315 -2.76 -4.24 -25.96
C VAL A 315 -1.55 -4.23 -26.90
N GLU A 316 -0.38 -4.69 -26.44
CA GLU A 316 0.86 -4.70 -27.24
C GLU A 316 0.88 -5.77 -28.35
N ARG A 317 0.25 -6.93 -28.12
CA ARG A 317 0.36 -8.12 -28.99
C ARG A 317 -0.97 -8.66 -29.51
N GLY A 318 -2.09 -8.07 -29.09
CA GLY A 318 -3.43 -8.58 -29.35
C GLY A 318 -3.88 -9.64 -28.33
N THR A 319 -5.19 -9.90 -28.29
CA THR A 319 -5.84 -10.77 -27.29
C THR A 319 -5.53 -12.26 -27.45
N ALA A 320 -5.01 -12.71 -28.60
CA ALA A 320 -4.73 -14.13 -28.86
C ALA A 320 -3.31 -14.59 -28.47
N HIS A 321 -2.33 -13.68 -28.37
CA HIS A 321 -0.90 -14.04 -28.28
C HIS A 321 -0.19 -13.56 -27.00
N TRP A 322 -0.89 -12.84 -26.12
CA TRP A 322 -0.28 -12.32 -24.89
C TRP A 322 -0.05 -13.41 -23.84
N SER A 323 -0.87 -14.48 -23.82
CA SER A 323 -0.86 -15.46 -22.74
C SER A 323 0.44 -16.25 -22.71
N GLU A 324 0.99 -16.65 -23.86
CA GLU A 324 2.27 -17.39 -23.97
C GLU A 324 3.44 -16.59 -23.36
N VAL A 325 3.44 -15.27 -23.57
CA VAL A 325 4.46 -14.37 -23.01
C VAL A 325 4.32 -14.30 -21.49
N LEU A 326 3.09 -14.17 -20.98
CA LEU A 326 2.87 -14.13 -19.54
C LEU A 326 3.13 -15.48 -18.87
N GLU A 327 2.83 -16.59 -19.54
CA GLU A 327 3.17 -17.94 -19.09
C GLU A 327 4.68 -18.13 -18.97
N GLY A 328 5.45 -17.64 -19.95
CA GLY A 328 6.91 -17.65 -19.86
C GLY A 328 7.48 -16.87 -18.67
N LEU A 329 6.76 -15.84 -18.20
CA LEU A 329 7.17 -15.02 -17.05
C LEU A 329 6.65 -15.55 -15.71
N LEU A 330 5.44 -16.11 -15.68
CA LEU A 330 4.67 -16.36 -14.46
C LEU A 330 4.12 -17.77 -14.32
N GLY A 331 4.42 -18.67 -15.25
CA GLY A 331 3.93 -20.05 -15.25
C GLY A 331 2.43 -20.13 -15.55
N THR A 332 1.68 -20.87 -14.75
CA THR A 332 0.28 -21.22 -15.05
C THR A 332 -0.74 -20.12 -14.79
N ILE A 333 -0.31 -18.94 -14.31
CA ILE A 333 -1.18 -17.83 -13.90
C ILE A 333 -2.29 -17.49 -14.90
N PRO A 334 -2.04 -17.41 -16.23
CA PRO A 334 -3.08 -17.08 -17.19
C PRO A 334 -4.24 -18.08 -17.19
N ALA A 335 -3.96 -19.35 -16.91
CA ALA A 335 -4.91 -20.45 -16.91
C ALA A 335 -5.49 -20.77 -15.52
N ASP A 336 -4.84 -20.36 -14.43
CA ASP A 336 -5.29 -20.64 -13.07
C ASP A 336 -6.73 -20.17 -12.81
N GLU A 337 -7.55 -21.08 -12.27
CA GLU A 337 -8.93 -20.75 -11.93
C GLU A 337 -9.05 -20.00 -10.61
N VAL A 338 -9.72 -18.85 -10.66
CA VAL A 338 -10.09 -17.99 -9.54
C VAL A 338 -11.56 -17.62 -9.64
N THR A 339 -12.18 -17.24 -8.53
CA THR A 339 -13.52 -16.65 -8.59
C THR A 339 -13.46 -15.27 -9.23
N LEU A 340 -14.55 -14.83 -9.85
CA LEU A 340 -14.67 -13.47 -10.38
C LEU A 340 -14.43 -12.41 -9.31
N TYR A 341 -14.87 -12.67 -8.08
CA TYR A 341 -14.61 -11.78 -6.96
C TYR A 341 -13.13 -11.70 -6.58
N GLU A 342 -12.42 -12.83 -6.50
CA GLU A 342 -10.97 -12.84 -6.24
C GLU A 342 -10.21 -12.08 -7.33
N LEU A 343 -10.55 -12.31 -8.60
CA LEU A 343 -9.94 -11.59 -9.72
C LEU A 343 -10.18 -10.08 -9.63
N ALA A 344 -11.42 -9.65 -9.35
CA ALA A 344 -11.75 -8.23 -9.18
C ALA A 344 -10.97 -7.60 -8.01
N VAL A 345 -10.95 -8.25 -6.85
CA VAL A 345 -10.22 -7.77 -5.67
C VAL A 345 -8.72 -7.66 -5.97
N HIS A 346 -8.16 -8.63 -6.67
CA HIS A 346 -6.75 -8.62 -7.04
C HIS A 346 -6.41 -7.51 -8.04
N THR A 347 -7.22 -7.38 -9.09
CA THR A 347 -7.12 -6.31 -10.10
C THR A 347 -7.18 -4.93 -9.44
N PHE A 348 -8.10 -4.75 -8.49
CA PHE A 348 -8.24 -3.52 -7.73
C PHE A 348 -6.97 -3.20 -6.92
N ARG A 349 -6.43 -4.19 -6.20
CA ARG A 349 -5.19 -4.02 -5.42
C ARG A 349 -3.99 -3.66 -6.30
N GLU A 350 -3.85 -4.32 -7.44
CA GLU A 350 -2.83 -3.96 -8.42
C GLU A 350 -3.01 -2.50 -8.89
N ARG A 351 -4.24 -2.11 -9.23
CA ARG A 351 -4.56 -0.75 -9.70
C ARG A 351 -4.16 0.32 -8.69
N LEU A 352 -4.48 0.08 -7.41
CA LEU A 352 -4.08 0.95 -6.31
C LEU A 352 -2.56 1.02 -6.18
N LEU A 353 -1.90 -0.13 -6.18
CA LEU A 353 -0.46 -0.16 -5.96
C LEU A 353 0.32 0.44 -7.14
N ILE A 354 -0.18 0.36 -8.37
CA ILE A 354 0.41 1.08 -9.52
C ILE A 354 0.30 2.60 -9.31
N GLY A 355 -0.86 3.10 -8.86
CA GLY A 355 -1.08 4.54 -8.65
C GLY A 355 -0.31 5.13 -7.47
N TYR A 356 -0.11 4.35 -6.39
CA TYR A 356 0.44 4.84 -5.12
C TYR A 356 1.79 4.22 -4.72
N GLY A 357 2.25 3.19 -5.43
CA GLY A 357 3.49 2.46 -5.15
C GLY A 357 4.73 3.02 -5.84
N GLY A 358 4.63 4.17 -6.50
CA GLY A 358 5.78 4.83 -7.13
C GLY A 358 6.17 4.28 -8.51
N LEU A 359 5.32 3.43 -9.13
CA LEU A 359 5.53 2.91 -10.48
C LEU A 359 5.07 3.86 -11.60
N GLY A 360 4.39 4.96 -11.25
CA GLY A 360 3.82 5.94 -12.18
C GLY A 360 4.35 7.38 -11.98
N LYS A 361 5.53 7.54 -11.37
CA LYS A 361 6.23 8.82 -11.30
C LYS A 361 7.38 8.87 -12.28
#